data_AF-A0A2N2C6L7-F1
#
_entry.id   AF-A0A2N2C6L7-F1
#
_cell.length_a   1.000
_cell.length_b   1.000
_cell.length_c   1.000
_cell.angle_alpha   90.00
_cell.angle_beta   90.00
_cell.angle_gamma   90.00
#
_symmetry.space_group_name_H-M   'P 1'
#
loop_
_entity.id
_entity.type
_entity.pdbx_description
1 polymer ?
#
loop_
_entity_poly.entity_id
_entity_poly.type
_entity_poly.pdbx_seq_one_letter_code
_entity_poly.pdbx_strand_id
1 'polypeptide(L)'
;MREFNIGSIIPFGGYDWRILDIKDNTALIITEYMIEQQSYNNYAGNVTWADCSLRNYLNGEFYNKFTAAEKSRIIPVLNKNHDNQWYGSRGGEDTHDYIFLLSIEEVVCKYFGDSSKNLENRSAKQRYWFQRKDINNNKRRSTFEGYSWWWWIRSSGRDNRRAVYIHGDGNIGIQGNGTFRYSSNTIHPSSGNNSGGVRPALWLNLEL
;
A
#
# COMPACT_ATOMS: atom_id res chain seq x y z
N MET A 1 -0.37 -9.70 -29.80
CA MET A 1 0.21 -9.35 -28.48
C MET A 1 -0.93 -8.91 -27.58
N ARG A 2 -0.94 -9.31 -26.30
CA ARG A 2 -1.92 -8.78 -25.33
C ARG A 2 -1.63 -7.29 -25.15
N GLU A 3 -2.61 -6.45 -25.37
CA GLU A 3 -2.49 -5.01 -25.13
C GLU A 3 -2.68 -4.76 -23.63
N PHE A 4 -1.63 -4.31 -22.96
CA PHE A 4 -1.67 -3.96 -21.55
C PHE A 4 -2.06 -2.48 -21.41
N ASN A 5 -3.12 -2.21 -20.66
CA ASN A 5 -3.59 -0.85 -20.41
C ASN A 5 -3.58 -0.54 -18.91
N ILE A 6 -3.31 0.71 -18.54
CA ILE A 6 -3.48 1.18 -17.17
C ILE A 6 -4.92 0.93 -16.72
N GLY A 7 -5.08 0.34 -15.53
CA GLY A 7 -6.37 -0.06 -14.97
C GLY A 7 -6.83 -1.47 -15.35
N SER A 8 -6.22 -2.13 -16.34
CA SER A 8 -6.51 -3.53 -16.65
C SER A 8 -6.05 -4.47 -15.53
N ILE A 9 -6.71 -5.62 -15.42
CA ILE A 9 -6.37 -6.67 -14.47
C ILE A 9 -5.63 -7.80 -15.20
N ILE A 10 -4.53 -8.27 -14.63
CA ILE A 10 -3.72 -9.38 -15.14
C ILE A 10 -3.50 -10.45 -14.05
N PRO A 11 -3.55 -11.74 -14.38
CA PRO A 11 -3.19 -12.80 -13.45
C PRO A 11 -1.65 -12.98 -13.38
N PHE A 12 -1.11 -13.10 -12.16
CA PHE A 12 0.32 -13.38 -11.92
C PHE A 12 0.54 -13.95 -10.51
N GLY A 13 1.30 -15.03 -10.35
CA GLY A 13 1.62 -15.59 -9.04
C GLY A 13 0.41 -16.10 -8.24
N GLY A 14 -0.66 -16.49 -8.93
CA GLY A 14 -1.92 -16.91 -8.29
C GLY A 14 -2.81 -15.76 -7.79
N TYR A 15 -2.51 -14.51 -8.15
CA TYR A 15 -3.30 -13.33 -7.79
C TYR A 15 -3.72 -12.53 -9.03
N ASP A 16 -4.82 -11.79 -8.88
CA ASP A 16 -5.24 -10.76 -9.84
C ASP A 16 -4.59 -9.42 -9.48
N TRP A 17 -3.93 -8.81 -10.45
CA TRP A 17 -3.21 -7.56 -10.27
C TRP A 17 -3.74 -6.48 -11.21
N ARG A 18 -4.01 -5.29 -10.67
CA ARG A 18 -4.34 -4.10 -11.45
C ARG A 18 -3.06 -3.38 -11.88
N ILE A 19 -2.98 -3.04 -13.16
CA ILE A 19 -1.91 -2.21 -13.71
C ILE A 19 -2.11 -0.76 -13.28
N LEU A 20 -1.10 -0.17 -12.64
CA LEU A 20 -1.08 1.22 -12.19
C LEU A 20 -0.25 2.13 -13.10
N ASP A 21 0.80 1.59 -13.72
CA ASP A 21 1.72 2.34 -14.58
C ASP A 21 2.36 1.39 -15.59
N ILE A 22 2.73 1.90 -16.75
CA ILE A 22 3.46 1.15 -17.79
C ILE A 22 4.64 2.00 -18.24
N LYS A 23 5.83 1.42 -18.18
CA LYS A 23 7.08 2.03 -18.65
C LYS A 23 7.81 1.03 -19.51
N ASP A 24 7.87 1.31 -20.81
CA ASP A 24 8.41 0.40 -21.82
C ASP A 24 7.78 -0.99 -21.66
N ASN A 25 8.59 -2.02 -21.42
CA ASN A 25 8.13 -3.40 -21.23
C ASN A 25 7.95 -3.79 -19.76
N THR A 26 7.72 -2.82 -18.89
CA THR A 26 7.49 -3.05 -17.47
C THR A 26 6.18 -2.41 -17.01
N ALA A 27 5.53 -3.04 -16.02
CA ALA A 27 4.33 -2.50 -15.41
C ALA A 27 4.48 -2.44 -13.90
N LEU A 28 4.07 -1.31 -13.29
CA LEU A 28 3.74 -1.29 -11.87
C LEU A 28 2.36 -1.91 -11.72
N ILE A 29 2.28 -2.94 -10.90
CA ILE A 29 1.02 -3.62 -10.62
C ILE A 29 0.77 -3.64 -9.11
N ILE A 30 -0.50 -3.60 -8.71
CA ILE A 30 -0.96 -3.76 -7.32
C ILE A 30 -2.01 -4.86 -7.28
N THR A 31 -2.08 -5.65 -6.21
CA THR A 31 -3.13 -6.67 -6.11
C THR A 31 -4.51 -6.00 -6.18
N GLU A 32 -5.41 -6.58 -6.98
CA GLU A 32 -6.75 -6.03 -7.16
C GLU A 32 -7.50 -6.01 -5.83
N TYR A 33 -7.43 -7.14 -5.13
CA TYR A 33 -7.97 -7.35 -3.79
C TYR A 33 -6.83 -7.45 -2.76
N MET A 34 -7.16 -7.26 -1.49
CA MET A 34 -6.21 -7.48 -0.39
C MET A 34 -5.90 -8.98 -0.31
N ILE A 35 -4.63 -9.33 -0.14
CA ILE A 35 -4.21 -10.74 -0.11
C ILE A 35 -4.42 -11.37 1.26
N GLU A 36 -4.40 -10.57 2.32
CA GLU A 36 -4.60 -10.99 3.72
C GLU A 36 -4.74 -9.78 4.65
N GLN A 37 -5.01 -10.05 5.93
CA GLN A 37 -4.99 -9.05 7.01
C GLN A 37 -3.84 -9.32 7.99
N GLN A 38 -3.00 -8.31 8.23
CA GLN A 38 -1.89 -8.40 9.19
C GLN A 38 -1.60 -7.06 9.88
N SER A 39 -0.89 -7.13 11.01
CA SER A 39 -0.27 -5.94 11.62
C SER A 39 0.87 -5.41 10.74
N TYR A 40 1.11 -4.11 10.78
CA TYR A 40 2.24 -3.51 10.08
C TYR A 40 3.59 -3.97 10.68
N ASN A 41 3.62 -4.15 12.00
CA ASN A 41 4.76 -4.69 12.72
C ASN A 41 4.33 -5.69 13.80
N ASN A 42 5.14 -6.72 14.03
CA ASN A 42 4.88 -7.78 15.00
C ASN A 42 5.39 -7.45 16.41
N TYR A 43 6.01 -6.28 16.60
CA TYR A 43 6.53 -5.82 17.90
C TYR A 43 6.06 -4.41 18.22
N ALA A 44 5.83 -4.16 19.50
CA ALA A 44 5.52 -2.82 19.99
C ALA A 44 6.73 -1.88 19.83
N GLY A 45 6.45 -0.60 19.58
CA GLY A 45 7.48 0.43 19.55
C GLY A 45 7.48 1.24 18.27
N ASN A 46 8.51 2.07 18.13
CA ASN A 46 8.73 2.85 16.93
C ASN A 46 9.24 1.92 15.82
N VAL A 47 8.72 2.08 14.61
CA VAL A 47 9.10 1.29 13.45
C VAL A 47 9.00 2.15 12.18
N THR A 48 9.83 1.83 11.19
CA THR A 48 9.80 2.41 9.86
C THR A 48 9.48 1.32 8.83
N TRP A 49 9.27 1.67 7.56
CA TRP A 49 9.09 0.65 6.52
C TRP A 49 10.31 -0.29 6.43
N ALA A 50 11.52 0.27 6.54
CA ALA A 50 12.77 -0.49 6.42
C ALA A 50 12.87 -1.63 7.43
N ASP A 51 12.34 -1.41 8.64
CA ASP A 51 12.49 -2.30 9.79
C ASP A 51 11.25 -3.15 10.11
N CYS A 52 10.11 -2.90 9.46
CA CYS A 52 8.86 -3.54 9.85
C CYS A 52 8.76 -5.00 9.43
N SER A 53 8.10 -5.80 10.25
CA SER A 53 7.88 -7.22 9.94
C SER A 53 7.05 -7.43 8.68
N LEU A 54 6.15 -6.50 8.31
CA LEU A 54 5.35 -6.61 7.10
C LEU A 54 6.21 -6.53 5.83
N ARG A 55 7.22 -5.66 5.78
CA ARG A 55 8.18 -5.60 4.68
C ARG A 55 8.98 -6.90 4.56
N ASN A 56 9.43 -7.44 5.70
CA ASN A 56 10.16 -8.71 5.76
C ASN A 56 9.29 -9.88 5.27
N TYR A 57 8.01 -9.90 5.65
CA TYR A 57 7.04 -10.87 5.14
C TYR A 57 6.89 -10.77 3.61
N LEU A 58 6.70 -9.56 3.08
CA LEU A 58 6.49 -9.35 1.64
C LEU A 58 7.71 -9.77 0.81
N ASN A 59 8.92 -9.46 1.24
CA ASN A 59 10.16 -9.79 0.51
C ASN A 59 10.77 -11.15 0.90
N GLY A 60 10.16 -11.84 1.86
CA GLY A 60 10.55 -13.16 2.31
C GLY A 60 9.46 -14.18 1.98
N GLU A 61 8.65 -14.51 2.97
CA GLU A 61 7.62 -15.56 2.87
C GLU A 61 6.68 -15.38 1.67
N PHE A 62 6.17 -14.17 1.44
CA PHE A 62 5.25 -13.91 0.33
C PHE A 62 5.96 -14.01 -1.03
N TYR A 63 7.09 -13.33 -1.20
CA TYR A 63 7.93 -13.44 -2.41
C TYR A 63 8.35 -14.90 -2.69
N ASN A 64 8.55 -15.71 -1.64
CA ASN A 64 8.94 -17.11 -1.79
C ASN A 64 7.82 -18.05 -2.28
N LYS A 65 6.56 -17.59 -2.31
CA LYS A 65 5.45 -18.33 -2.93
C LYS A 65 5.52 -18.36 -4.46
N PHE A 66 6.22 -17.40 -5.07
CA PHE A 66 6.38 -17.33 -6.52
C PHE A 66 7.40 -18.35 -7.02
N THR A 67 7.12 -18.94 -8.19
CA THR A 67 8.04 -19.85 -8.88
C THR A 67 9.29 -19.13 -9.37
N ALA A 68 10.34 -19.88 -9.70
CA ALA A 68 11.58 -19.29 -10.23
C ALA A 68 11.35 -18.43 -11.50
N ALA A 69 10.48 -18.89 -12.40
CA ALA A 69 10.11 -18.18 -13.63
C ALA A 69 9.27 -16.92 -13.36
N GLU A 70 8.43 -16.91 -12.32
CA GLU A 70 7.72 -15.69 -11.91
C GLU A 70 8.67 -14.70 -11.25
N LYS A 71 9.53 -15.17 -10.34
CA LYS A 71 10.55 -14.35 -9.68
C LYS A 71 11.47 -13.65 -10.66
N SER A 72 11.88 -14.32 -11.76
CA SER A 72 12.73 -13.69 -12.78
C SER A 72 12.08 -12.51 -13.51
N ARG A 73 10.76 -12.35 -13.38
CA ARG A 73 10.01 -11.22 -13.95
C ARG A 73 9.76 -10.10 -12.94
N ILE A 74 10.01 -10.32 -11.64
CA ILE A 74 9.80 -9.29 -10.61
C ILE A 74 11.07 -8.43 -10.51
N ILE A 75 10.91 -7.14 -10.74
CA ILE A 75 12.02 -6.19 -10.80
C ILE A 75 12.18 -5.53 -9.41
N PRO A 76 13.36 -5.63 -8.77
CA PRO A 76 13.62 -4.94 -7.51
C PRO A 76 13.70 -3.43 -7.75
N VAL A 77 13.11 -2.65 -6.84
CA VAL A 77 13.08 -1.18 -6.94
C VAL A 77 13.63 -0.51 -5.70
N LEU A 78 14.26 0.65 -5.91
CA LEU A 78 14.64 1.57 -4.85
C LEU A 78 13.42 2.37 -4.40
N ASN A 79 12.89 2.03 -3.23
CA ASN A 79 11.81 2.76 -2.58
C ASN A 79 12.36 3.88 -1.71
N LYS A 80 12.03 5.12 -2.09
CA LYS A 80 12.36 6.32 -1.30
C LYS A 80 11.42 6.47 -0.11
N ASN A 81 11.92 6.36 1.11
CA ASN A 81 11.11 6.37 2.33
C ASN A 81 11.09 7.76 2.98
N HIS A 82 10.48 8.72 2.28
CA HIS A 82 10.33 10.09 2.77
C HIS A 82 9.56 10.17 4.08
N ASP A 83 9.95 11.13 4.91
CA ASP A 83 9.23 11.52 6.12
C ASP A 83 7.79 11.89 5.81
N ASN A 84 6.91 11.71 6.80
CA ASN A 84 5.52 12.13 6.65
C ASN A 84 5.46 13.66 6.58
N GLN A 85 5.19 14.20 5.39
CA GLN A 85 5.15 15.64 5.12
C GLN A 85 4.20 16.43 6.04
N TRP A 86 3.21 15.77 6.65
CA TRP A 86 2.23 16.41 7.52
C TRP A 86 2.61 16.43 9.00
N TYR A 87 3.47 15.51 9.43
CA TYR A 87 3.78 15.32 10.84
C TYR A 87 5.28 15.31 11.15
N GLY A 88 6.13 15.28 10.12
CA GLY A 88 7.59 15.20 10.26
C GLY A 88 8.08 13.89 10.89
N SER A 89 7.24 12.84 10.94
CA SER A 89 7.68 11.54 11.44
C SER A 89 8.63 10.89 10.43
N ARG A 90 9.67 10.23 10.95
CA ARG A 90 10.75 9.69 10.13
C ARG A 90 10.24 8.55 9.24
N GLY A 91 10.46 8.62 7.93
CA GLY A 91 10.08 7.57 6.98
C GLY A 91 11.00 6.34 7.02
N GLY A 92 12.23 6.52 7.46
CA GLY A 92 13.26 5.48 7.60
C GLY A 92 14.29 5.52 6.47
N GLU A 93 15.17 4.53 6.45
CA GLU A 93 16.15 4.37 5.35
C GLU A 93 15.44 3.96 4.06
N ASP A 94 16.00 4.32 2.91
CA ASP A 94 15.54 3.83 1.62
C ASP A 94 15.76 2.31 1.51
N THR A 95 14.88 1.63 0.78
CA THR A 95 14.90 0.16 0.68
C THR A 95 14.98 -0.31 -0.76
N HIS A 96 15.62 -1.46 -0.98
CA HIS A 96 15.49 -2.20 -2.22
C HIS A 96 14.50 -3.35 -2.00
N ASP A 97 13.36 -3.29 -2.69
CA ASP A 97 12.25 -4.24 -2.48
C ASP A 97 11.82 -4.85 -3.82
N TYR A 98 11.54 -6.15 -3.82
CA TYR A 98 10.84 -6.83 -4.91
C TYR A 98 9.33 -6.60 -4.81
N ILE A 99 8.81 -6.61 -3.59
CA ILE A 99 7.38 -6.45 -3.29
C ILE A 99 7.25 -5.42 -2.17
N PHE A 100 6.41 -4.42 -2.37
CA PHE A 100 6.30 -3.28 -1.47
C PHE A 100 4.85 -2.81 -1.31
N LEU A 101 4.62 -1.89 -0.37
CA LEU A 101 3.39 -1.11 -0.32
C LEU A 101 3.66 0.27 -0.91
N LEU A 102 2.71 0.86 -1.62
CA LEU A 102 2.84 2.23 -2.13
C LEU A 102 3.05 3.24 -0.97
N SER A 103 3.66 4.38 -1.25
CA SER A 103 3.77 5.53 -0.33
C SER A 103 2.58 6.49 -0.44
N ILE A 104 2.53 7.49 0.46
CA ILE A 104 1.57 8.61 0.37
C ILE A 104 1.62 9.24 -1.02
N GLU A 105 2.81 9.58 -1.50
CA GLU A 105 2.98 10.29 -2.77
C GLU A 105 2.53 9.45 -3.98
N GLU A 106 2.84 8.15 -3.96
CA GLU A 106 2.43 7.21 -5.00
C GLU A 106 0.91 7.04 -5.04
N VAL A 107 0.26 6.95 -3.87
CA VAL A 107 -1.20 6.80 -3.78
C VAL A 107 -1.97 8.10 -4.06
N VAL A 108 -1.38 9.24 -3.69
CA VAL A 108 -2.05 10.55 -3.77
C VAL A 108 -1.78 11.26 -5.08
N CYS A 109 -0.55 11.24 -5.57
CA CYS A 109 -0.12 12.12 -6.67
C CYS A 109 -0.01 11.36 -8.00
N LYS A 110 0.11 10.03 -7.97
CA LYS A 110 0.48 9.24 -9.16
C LYS A 110 -0.62 8.26 -9.56
N TYR A 111 -0.79 7.19 -8.80
CA TYR A 111 -1.36 5.95 -9.36
C TYR A 111 -2.89 5.81 -9.22
N PHE A 112 -3.54 6.67 -8.45
CA PHE A 112 -4.99 6.67 -8.32
C PHE A 112 -5.61 8.00 -8.79
N GLY A 113 -4.91 8.71 -9.67
CA GLY A 113 -5.22 10.09 -10.06
C GLY A 113 -4.52 11.09 -9.14
N ASP A 114 -4.42 12.33 -9.62
CA ASP A 114 -3.70 13.39 -8.93
C ASP A 114 -4.58 14.12 -7.90
N SER A 115 -4.20 13.98 -6.64
CA SER A 115 -4.75 14.71 -5.49
C SER A 115 -3.65 15.47 -4.73
N SER A 116 -2.52 15.77 -5.37
CA SER A 116 -1.35 16.50 -4.80
C SER A 116 -1.73 17.78 -4.08
N LYS A 117 -2.64 18.57 -4.66
CA LYS A 117 -3.15 19.83 -4.06
C LYS A 117 -3.67 19.66 -2.64
N ASN A 118 -4.22 18.50 -2.30
CA ASN A 118 -4.76 18.20 -0.98
C ASN A 118 -3.67 17.84 0.05
N LEU A 119 -2.45 17.47 -0.40
CA LEU A 119 -1.26 17.33 0.46
C LEU A 119 -0.58 18.67 0.71
N GLU A 120 -0.44 19.50 -0.33
CA GLU A 120 0.21 20.81 -0.28
C GLU A 120 -0.62 21.84 0.51
N ASN A 121 -1.92 21.94 0.21
CA ASN A 121 -2.79 22.98 0.77
C ASN A 121 -3.63 22.43 1.93
N ARG A 122 -2.97 22.21 3.07
CA ARG A 122 -3.62 21.71 4.28
C ARG A 122 -4.68 22.72 4.76
N SER A 123 -5.96 22.37 4.65
CA SER A 123 -7.02 23.22 5.19
C SER A 123 -6.94 23.24 6.72
N ALA A 124 -7.17 24.39 7.36
CA ALA A 124 -7.30 24.48 8.81
C ALA A 124 -8.42 23.57 9.39
N LYS A 125 -9.36 23.11 8.55
CA LYS A 125 -10.44 22.17 8.91
C LYS A 125 -10.06 20.71 8.67
N GLN A 126 -8.91 20.44 8.05
CA GLN A 126 -8.43 19.10 7.74
C GLN A 126 -7.85 18.47 9.01
N ARG A 127 -8.52 17.42 9.49
CA ARG A 127 -8.18 16.74 10.74
C ARG A 127 -7.52 15.38 10.46
N TYR A 128 -8.11 14.33 11.00
CA TYR A 128 -7.64 12.93 11.01
C TYR A 128 -7.72 12.24 9.62
N TRP A 129 -8.32 12.90 8.63
CA TRP A 129 -8.54 12.32 7.32
C TRP A 129 -8.09 13.29 6.27
N PHE A 130 -7.46 12.76 5.22
CA PHE A 130 -7.35 13.45 3.96
C PHE A 130 -8.75 13.85 3.46
N GLN A 131 -8.81 14.83 2.56
CA GLN A 131 -10.07 15.49 2.19
C GLN A 131 -11.16 14.47 1.82
N ARG A 132 -12.18 14.34 2.69
CA ARG A 132 -13.21 13.28 2.61
C ARG A 132 -13.96 13.16 1.28
N LYS A 133 -13.96 14.25 0.50
CA LYS A 133 -14.64 14.39 -0.79
C LYS A 133 -13.66 14.40 -1.98
N ASP A 134 -12.48 13.81 -1.82
CA ASP A 134 -11.54 13.63 -2.92
C ASP A 134 -12.15 12.73 -4.01
N ILE A 135 -12.14 13.20 -5.25
CA ILE A 135 -12.67 12.51 -6.43
C ILE A 135 -11.97 11.16 -6.67
N ASN A 136 -10.73 11.03 -6.21
CA ASN A 136 -9.92 9.84 -6.39
C ASN A 136 -10.12 8.77 -5.31
N ASN A 137 -10.90 9.04 -4.25
CA ASN A 137 -11.15 8.07 -3.18
C ASN A 137 -11.68 6.73 -3.72
N ASN A 138 -12.65 6.75 -4.63
CA ASN A 138 -13.23 5.54 -5.19
C ASN A 138 -12.20 4.61 -5.86
N LYS A 139 -11.13 5.17 -6.42
CA LYS A 139 -10.04 4.44 -7.11
C LYS A 139 -9.11 3.74 -6.11
N ARG A 140 -8.98 4.27 -4.89
CA ARG A 140 -8.11 3.72 -3.82
C ARG A 140 -8.77 2.59 -3.02
N ARG A 141 -10.07 2.35 -3.21
CA ARG A 141 -10.79 1.27 -2.52
C ARG A 141 -10.29 -0.11 -2.94
N SER A 142 -10.46 -1.07 -2.03
CA SER A 142 -10.16 -2.48 -2.23
C SER A 142 -11.02 -3.30 -1.27
N THR A 143 -11.17 -4.58 -1.56
CA THR A 143 -11.89 -5.52 -0.69
C THR A 143 -10.98 -6.62 -0.16
N PHE A 144 -11.40 -7.24 0.94
CA PHE A 144 -10.89 -8.50 1.45
C PHE A 144 -12.11 -9.42 1.67
N GLU A 145 -12.07 -10.64 1.12
CA GLU A 145 -13.20 -11.59 1.17
C GLU A 145 -14.57 -10.97 0.80
N GLY A 146 -14.58 -10.08 -0.20
CA GLY A 146 -15.79 -9.40 -0.68
C GLY A 146 -16.23 -8.17 0.13
N TYR A 147 -15.61 -7.88 1.27
CA TYR A 147 -15.94 -6.71 2.09
C TYR A 147 -14.98 -5.56 1.84
N SER A 148 -15.50 -4.34 1.73
CA SER A 148 -14.66 -3.13 1.69
C SER A 148 -13.90 -3.01 3.01
N TRP A 149 -12.57 -2.92 2.92
CA TRP A 149 -11.72 -2.88 4.10
C TRP A 149 -10.62 -1.84 3.96
N TRP A 150 -9.97 -1.51 5.08
CA TRP A 150 -8.86 -0.57 5.10
C TRP A 150 -7.53 -1.30 4.91
N TRP A 151 -6.56 -0.68 4.24
CA TRP A 151 -5.29 -1.30 3.89
C TRP A 151 -4.09 -0.38 4.13
N TRP A 152 -2.93 -0.98 4.43
CA TRP A 152 -1.70 -0.27 4.78
C TRP A 152 -1.02 0.37 3.57
N ILE A 153 -0.35 1.49 3.80
CA ILE A 153 0.67 2.04 2.89
C ILE A 153 2.01 2.13 3.64
N ARG A 154 3.15 2.18 2.93
CA ARG A 154 4.46 2.09 3.61
C ARG A 154 4.84 3.30 4.47
N SER A 155 4.28 4.48 4.18
CA SER A 155 4.63 5.72 4.87
C SER A 155 4.24 5.73 6.35
N SER A 156 5.12 6.28 7.20
CA SER A 156 4.86 6.50 8.62
C SER A 156 3.70 7.47 8.86
N GLY A 157 2.96 7.26 9.95
CA GLY A 157 1.82 8.09 10.37
C GLY A 157 2.26 9.35 11.11
N ARG A 158 1.49 9.81 12.10
CA ARG A 158 1.83 11.00 12.91
C ARG A 158 3.05 10.80 13.82
N ASP A 159 3.43 9.55 14.06
CA ASP A 159 4.58 9.11 14.82
C ASP A 159 4.98 7.71 14.32
N ASN A 160 6.18 7.24 14.68
CA ASN A 160 6.67 5.93 14.24
C ASN A 160 5.97 4.73 14.92
N ARG A 161 4.95 4.95 15.75
CA ARG A 161 4.07 3.86 16.24
C ARG A 161 2.83 3.71 15.37
N ARG A 162 2.73 4.48 14.29
CA ARG A 162 1.62 4.49 13.35
C ARG A 162 2.13 4.42 11.92
N ALA A 163 1.37 3.75 11.06
CA ALA A 163 1.57 3.73 9.62
C ALA A 163 0.31 4.24 8.92
N VAL A 164 0.48 4.95 7.82
CA VAL A 164 -0.65 5.47 7.05
C VAL A 164 -1.42 4.32 6.41
N TYR A 165 -2.71 4.54 6.20
CA TYR A 165 -3.60 3.57 5.61
C TYR A 165 -4.62 4.26 4.71
N ILE A 166 -5.23 3.47 3.84
CA ILE A 166 -6.42 3.82 3.07
C ILE A 166 -7.61 3.16 3.72
N HIS A 167 -8.66 3.92 4.00
CA HIS A 167 -9.90 3.42 4.58
C HIS A 167 -10.77 2.73 3.54
N GLY A 168 -11.79 1.97 3.96
CA GLY A 168 -12.66 1.22 3.05
C GLY A 168 -13.45 2.08 2.06
N ASP A 169 -13.63 3.38 2.35
CA ASP A 169 -14.21 4.37 1.43
C ASP A 169 -13.17 5.04 0.52
N GLY A 170 -11.89 4.66 0.63
CA GLY A 170 -10.78 5.18 -0.16
C GLY A 170 -10.08 6.41 0.41
N ASN A 171 -10.56 6.94 1.53
CA ASN A 171 -9.91 8.09 2.19
C ASN A 171 -8.58 7.71 2.81
N ILE A 172 -7.59 8.59 2.72
CA ILE A 172 -6.29 8.40 3.37
C ILE A 172 -6.35 8.84 4.83
N GLY A 173 -6.00 7.93 5.73
CA GLY A 173 -5.79 8.21 7.15
C GLY A 173 -4.34 8.60 7.42
N ILE A 174 -3.97 9.85 7.11
CA ILE A 174 -2.57 10.33 7.08
C ILE A 174 -1.86 10.39 8.45
N GLN A 175 -2.57 10.43 9.59
CA GLN A 175 -1.93 10.18 10.89
C GLN A 175 -1.64 8.71 11.15
N GLY A 176 -2.24 7.81 10.38
CA GLY A 176 -2.05 6.38 10.49
C GLY A 176 -2.80 5.68 11.63
N ASN A 177 -2.80 4.36 11.53
CA ASN A 177 -3.25 3.42 12.56
C ASN A 177 -2.05 2.80 13.27
N GLY A 178 -2.27 2.27 14.48
CA GLY A 178 -1.20 1.65 15.27
C GLY A 178 -0.53 0.50 14.55
N THR A 179 0.81 0.45 14.53
CA THR A 179 1.56 -0.53 13.75
C THR A 179 1.54 -1.93 14.35
N PHE A 180 1.37 -2.04 15.66
CA PHE A 180 1.37 -3.31 16.40
C PHE A 180 0.05 -3.50 17.15
N ARG A 181 -0.59 -4.67 16.98
CA ARG A 181 -1.83 -5.07 17.66
C ARG A 181 -2.85 -3.93 17.72
N TYR A 182 -3.12 -3.33 16.56
CA TYR A 182 -4.12 -2.28 16.45
C TYR A 182 -5.47 -2.78 16.99
N SER A 183 -6.06 -2.01 17.90
CA SER A 183 -7.36 -2.32 18.48
C SER A 183 -8.38 -1.31 17.99
N SER A 184 -9.46 -1.83 17.39
CA SER A 184 -10.61 -1.06 16.93
C SER A 184 -11.88 -1.88 17.11
N ASN A 185 -13.00 -1.18 17.33
CA ASN A 185 -14.35 -1.78 17.29
C ASN A 185 -14.79 -2.12 15.86
N THR A 186 -14.04 -1.69 14.84
CA THR A 186 -14.24 -2.09 13.45
C THR A 186 -13.68 -3.49 13.24
N ILE A 187 -14.56 -4.50 13.22
CA ILE A 187 -14.22 -5.90 13.00
C ILE A 187 -14.60 -6.31 11.58
N HIS A 188 -13.71 -7.02 10.90
CA HIS A 188 -13.96 -7.50 9.55
C HIS A 188 -15.04 -8.59 9.59
N PRO A 189 -16.13 -8.48 8.81
CA PRO A 189 -17.31 -9.33 9.00
C PRO A 189 -17.07 -10.83 8.82
N SER A 190 -16.12 -11.20 7.97
CA SER A 190 -15.85 -12.61 7.64
C SER A 190 -14.76 -13.23 8.52
N SER A 191 -13.68 -12.50 8.75
CA SER A 191 -12.49 -13.01 9.44
C SER A 191 -12.49 -12.78 10.95
N GLY A 192 -13.37 -11.91 11.46
CA GLY A 192 -13.36 -11.50 12.87
C GLY A 192 -12.12 -10.70 13.29
N ASN A 193 -11.25 -10.31 12.34
CA ASN A 193 -10.02 -9.58 12.58
C ASN A 193 -10.22 -8.07 12.38
N ASN A 194 -9.45 -7.24 13.08
CA ASN A 194 -9.45 -5.79 12.92
C ASN A 194 -8.16 -5.25 12.26
N SER A 195 -7.24 -6.13 11.89
CA SER A 195 -5.96 -5.79 11.25
C SER A 195 -6.16 -5.16 9.87
N GLY A 196 -5.19 -4.36 9.46
CA GLY A 196 -5.19 -3.75 8.13
C GLY A 196 -4.96 -4.78 7.05
N GLY A 197 -5.60 -4.57 5.91
CA GLY A 197 -5.35 -5.35 4.72
C GLY A 197 -3.97 -5.10 4.13
N VAL A 198 -3.39 -6.14 3.56
CA VAL A 198 -2.13 -6.10 2.82
C VAL A 198 -2.45 -6.05 1.33
N ARG A 199 -2.02 -4.99 0.66
CA ARG A 199 -2.26 -4.77 -0.79
C ARG A 199 -0.92 -4.48 -1.48
N PRO A 200 -0.12 -5.51 -1.76
CA PRO A 200 1.23 -5.33 -2.28
C PRO A 200 1.24 -4.84 -3.72
N ALA A 201 2.32 -4.15 -4.05
CA ALA A 201 2.69 -3.72 -5.39
C ALA A 201 4.07 -4.27 -5.76
N LEU A 202 4.30 -4.44 -7.06
CA LEU A 202 5.59 -4.83 -7.63
C LEU A 202 5.74 -4.27 -9.05
N TRP A 203 6.98 -4.16 -9.51
CA TRP A 203 7.27 -3.92 -10.92
C TRP A 203 7.48 -5.26 -11.63
N LEU A 204 6.74 -5.47 -12.71
CA LEU A 204 6.72 -6.71 -13.48
C LEU A 204 7.30 -6.48 -14.87
N ASN A 205 8.24 -7.32 -15.30
CA ASN A 205 8.63 -7.43 -16.70
C ASN A 205 7.52 -8.13 -17.50
N LEU A 206 7.02 -7.45 -18.54
CA LEU A 206 5.95 -7.92 -19.41
C LEU A 206 6.47 -8.83 -20.54
N GLU A 207 7.79 -8.84 -20.79
CA GLU A 207 8.43 -9.79 -21.71
C GLU A 207 8.46 -11.20 -21.10
N LEU A 208 8.35 -12.19 -21.98
CA LEU A 208 8.52 -13.61 -21.70
C LEU A 208 9.87 -14.08 -22.23
#